data_AF-A0A7W4Z9G6-F1
#
_entry.id   AF-A0A7W4Z9G6-F1
#
_cell.length_a   1.000
_cell.length_b   1.000
_cell.length_c   1.000
_cell.angle_alpha   90.00
_cell.angle_beta   90.00
_cell.angle_gamma   90.00
#
_symmetry.space_group_name_H-M   'P 1'
#
loop_
_entity.id
_entity.type
_entity.pdbx_description
1 polymer ?
#
loop_
_entity_poly.entity_id
_entity_poly.type
_entity_poly.pdbx_seq_one_letter_code
_entity_poly.pdbx_strand_id
1 'polypeptide(L)'
;MVPTWNYVAVHARGSLRVVDDPHWLREQLEGLTGQQEAGAPSPWSVADAPEDFIEKLSAAIVGMELSIDTLEGKWKVSQNQRRATREGVAGGLRERAGHGDGDMAALVESAIGD
;
A
#
# COMPACT_ATOMS: atom_id res chain seq x y z
N MET A 1 9.34 -4.80 -30.97
CA MET A 1 8.81 -4.35 -29.67
C MET A 1 10.00 -3.97 -28.81
N VAL A 2 9.92 -2.87 -28.05
CA VAL A 2 10.95 -2.54 -27.04
C VAL A 2 10.47 -3.03 -25.67
N PRO A 3 11.35 -3.62 -24.84
CA PRO A 3 10.96 -4.04 -23.50
C PRO A 3 10.61 -2.82 -22.63
N THR A 4 9.52 -2.92 -21.87
CA THR A 4 9.05 -1.87 -20.95
C THR A 4 8.34 -2.50 -19.75
N TRP A 5 8.16 -1.70 -18.69
CA TRP A 5 7.49 -2.09 -17.45
C TRP A 5 6.20 -1.30 -17.25
N ASN A 6 5.15 -1.99 -16.82
CA ASN A 6 3.93 -1.37 -16.32
C ASN A 6 3.98 -1.26 -14.80
N TYR A 7 3.47 -0.14 -14.28
CA TYR A 7 3.42 0.14 -12.84
C TYR A 7 2.36 1.20 -12.55
N VAL A 8 1.92 1.20 -11.30
CA VAL A 8 1.15 2.30 -10.70
C VAL A 8 1.87 2.72 -9.43
N ALA A 9 2.04 4.03 -9.24
CA ALA A 9 2.69 4.58 -8.06
C ALA A 9 1.97 5.85 -7.59
N VAL A 10 2.04 6.12 -6.29
CA VAL A 10 1.61 7.38 -5.68
C VAL A 10 2.81 7.96 -4.93
N HIS A 11 3.14 9.22 -5.21
CA HIS A 11 4.13 9.98 -4.47
C HIS A 11 3.42 10.99 -3.57
N ALA A 12 3.57 10.84 -2.26
CA ALA A 12 3.14 11.82 -1.28
C ALA A 12 4.31 12.72 -0.90
N ARG A 13 4.09 14.03 -0.87
CA ARG A 13 5.06 15.00 -0.34
C ARG A 13 4.37 15.92 0.64
N GLY A 14 5.12 16.30 1.66
CA GLY A 14 4.68 17.27 2.64
C GLY A 14 5.66 17.39 3.78
N SER A 15 5.19 17.92 4.89
CA SER A 15 6.02 18.22 6.06
C SER A 15 6.00 17.06 7.05
N LEU A 16 7.18 16.61 7.47
CA LEU A 16 7.34 15.58 8.50
C LEU A 16 7.55 16.24 9.87
N ARG A 17 6.83 15.78 10.89
CA ARG A 17 7.13 16.09 12.29
C ARG A 17 7.35 14.83 13.11
N VAL A 18 8.25 14.92 14.08
CA VAL A 18 8.39 13.92 15.14
C VAL A 18 7.31 14.18 16.19
N VAL A 19 6.66 13.12 16.65
CA VAL A 19 5.63 13.17 17.70
C VAL A 19 6.12 12.37 18.89
N ASP A 20 6.37 13.07 19.99
CA ASP A 20 6.80 12.51 21.27
C ASP A 20 5.64 12.59 22.27
N ASP A 21 4.59 11.81 21.98
CA ASP A 21 3.39 11.67 22.79
C ASP A 21 3.03 10.17 22.88
N PRO A 22 3.16 9.54 24.07
CA PRO A 22 2.84 8.13 24.26
C PRO A 22 1.39 7.77 23.94
N HIS A 23 0.43 8.68 24.18
CA HIS A 23 -0.97 8.43 23.87
C HIS A 23 -1.19 8.42 22.36
N TRP A 24 -0.64 9.42 21.66
CA TRP A 24 -0.68 9.44 20.19
C TRP A 24 -0.03 8.19 19.60
N LEU A 25 1.15 7.79 20.10
CA LEU A 25 1.82 6.58 19.62
C LEU A 25 0.98 5.33 19.86
N ARG A 26 0.33 5.21 21.01
CA ARG A 26 -0.56 4.10 21.34
C ARG A 26 -1.73 4.01 20.35
N GLU A 27 -2.37 5.13 20.02
CA GLU A 27 -3.45 5.19 19.02
C GLU A 27 -2.97 4.71 17.64
N GLN A 28 -1.76 5.10 17.22
CA GLN A 28 -1.19 4.65 15.95
C GLN A 28 -0.90 3.14 15.94
N LEU A 29 -0.40 2.59 17.05
CA LEU A 29 -0.16 1.15 17.19
C LEU A 29 -1.47 0.37 17.14
N GLU A 30 -2.50 0.81 17.87
CA GLU A 30 -3.81 0.18 17.86
C GLU A 30 -4.47 0.23 16.47
N GLY A 31 -4.39 1.37 15.79
CA GLY A 31 -4.89 1.53 14.43
C GLY A 31 -4.19 0.60 13.42
N LEU A 32 -2.86 0.51 13.48
CA LEU A 32 -2.09 -0.36 12.60
C LEU A 32 -2.36 -1.85 12.90
N THR A 33 -2.38 -2.24 14.18
CA THR A 33 -2.73 -3.60 14.59
C THR A 33 -4.12 -3.97 14.11
N GLY A 34 -5.12 -3.11 14.35
CA GLY A 34 -6.48 -3.34 13.88
C GLY A 34 -6.57 -3.53 12.37
N GLN A 35 -5.84 -2.73 11.59
CA GLN A 35 -5.79 -2.86 10.13
C GLN A 35 -5.18 -4.21 9.68
N GLN A 36 -4.09 -4.64 10.29
CA GLN A 36 -3.39 -5.87 9.87
C GLN A 36 -4.10 -7.14 10.36
N GLU A 37 -4.73 -7.09 11.54
CA GLU A 37 -5.39 -8.24 12.16
C GLU A 37 -6.87 -8.39 11.74
N ALA A 38 -7.46 -7.41 11.03
CA ALA A 38 -8.87 -7.41 10.64
C ALA A 38 -9.34 -8.67 9.89
N GLY A 39 -8.44 -9.32 9.15
CA GLY A 39 -8.73 -10.55 8.39
C GLY A 39 -8.41 -11.84 9.14
N ALA A 40 -7.82 -11.77 10.34
CA ALA A 40 -7.41 -12.95 11.07
C ALA A 40 -8.62 -13.69 11.69
N PRO A 41 -8.61 -15.02 11.76
CA PRO A 41 -9.67 -15.78 12.45
C PRO A 41 -9.80 -15.43 13.94
N SER A 42 -8.72 -14.96 14.56
CA SER A 42 -8.67 -14.48 15.94
C SER A 42 -7.78 -13.24 15.98
N PRO A 43 -8.35 -12.04 15.74
CA PRO A 43 -7.59 -10.80 15.69
C PRO A 43 -6.90 -10.51 17.03
N TRP A 44 -5.60 -10.25 16.98
CA TRP A 44 -4.86 -9.80 18.17
C TRP A 44 -5.03 -8.30 18.40
N SER A 45 -5.14 -7.88 19.65
CA SER A 45 -5.19 -6.48 20.09
C SER A 45 -3.95 -6.11 20.88
N VAL A 46 -3.52 -4.84 20.80
CA VAL A 46 -2.43 -4.31 21.63
C VAL A 46 -2.74 -4.46 23.13
N ALA A 47 -4.02 -4.44 23.51
CA ALA A 47 -4.46 -4.66 24.89
C ALA A 47 -4.37 -6.13 25.36
N ASP A 48 -4.12 -7.09 24.47
CA ASP A 48 -3.94 -8.50 24.84
C ASP A 48 -2.56 -8.77 25.45
N ALA A 49 -1.61 -7.84 25.29
CA ALA A 49 -0.30 -7.89 25.95
C ALA A 49 -0.32 -7.17 27.31
N PRO A 50 0.55 -7.59 28.27
CA PRO A 50 0.74 -6.86 29.51
C PRO A 50 1.12 -5.39 29.27
N GLU A 51 0.56 -4.48 30.07
CA GLU A 51 0.72 -3.04 29.90
C GLU A 51 2.18 -2.60 30.04
N ASP A 52 2.89 -3.11 31.04
CA ASP A 52 4.31 -2.86 31.28
C ASP A 52 5.20 -3.31 30.10
N PHE A 53 4.82 -4.40 29.44
CA PHE A 53 5.50 -4.90 28.26
C PHE A 53 5.31 -3.94 27.07
N ILE A 54 4.08 -3.45 26.85
CA ILE A 54 3.81 -2.50 25.77
C ILE A 54 4.49 -1.16 26.01
N GLU A 55 4.43 -0.61 27.23
CA GLU A 55 5.10 0.65 27.58
C GLU A 55 6.60 0.59 27.27
N LYS A 56 7.26 -0.51 27.69
CA LYS A 56 8.68 -0.73 27.46
C LYS A 56 9.05 -0.77 25.98
N LEU A 57 8.26 -1.46 25.16
CA LEU A 57 8.53 -1.55 23.71
C LEU A 57 8.21 -0.24 23.01
N SER A 58 7.14 0.45 23.41
CA SER A 58 6.71 1.73 22.83
C SER A 58 7.76 2.82 23.06
N ALA A 59 8.46 2.79 24.19
CA ALA A 59 9.58 3.70 24.46
C ALA A 59 10.76 3.58 23.48
N ALA A 60 10.84 2.50 22.69
CA ALA A 60 11.85 2.31 21.64
C ALA A 60 11.37 2.76 20.25
N ILE A 61 10.14 3.28 20.13
CA ILE A 61 9.52 3.68 18.86
C ILE A 61 9.47 5.21 18.78
N VAL A 62 9.91 5.76 17.65
CA VAL A 62 9.79 7.19 17.38
C VAL A 62 8.53 7.44 16.54
N GLY A 63 7.58 8.20 17.08
CA GLY A 63 6.40 8.64 16.37
C GLY A 63 6.75 9.68 15.29
N MET A 64 6.18 9.52 14.10
CA MET A 64 6.34 10.48 13.00
C MET A 64 5.01 10.68 12.29
N GLU A 65 4.69 11.94 11.98
CA GLU A 65 3.53 12.30 11.18
C GLU A 65 3.98 13.04 9.92
N LEU A 66 3.48 12.59 8.76
CA LEU A 66 3.59 13.30 7.48
C LEU A 66 2.29 14.04 7.20
N SER A 67 2.29 15.37 7.32
CA SER A 67 1.20 16.20 6.83
C SER A 67 1.33 16.32 5.30
N ILE A 68 0.42 15.69 4.55
CA ILE A 68 0.50 15.60 3.09
C ILE A 68 0.04 16.91 2.45
N ASP A 69 0.94 17.56 1.71
CA ASP A 69 0.64 18.78 0.94
C ASP A 69 0.25 18.44 -0.50
N THR A 70 0.88 17.39 -1.07
CA THR A 70 0.66 16.98 -2.46
C THR A 70 0.66 15.46 -2.63
N LEU A 71 -0.19 14.98 -3.53
CA LEU A 71 -0.24 13.60 -3.99
C LEU A 71 -0.14 13.58 -5.52
N GLU A 72 0.83 12.82 -6.03
CA GLU A 72 1.02 12.62 -7.47
C GLU A 72 0.89 11.14 -7.81
N GLY A 73 -0.07 10.81 -8.67
CA GLY A 73 -0.25 9.45 -9.20
C GLY A 73 0.46 9.28 -10.55
N LYS A 74 1.10 8.12 -10.76
CA LYS A 74 1.62 7.72 -12.06
C LYS A 74 1.04 6.38 -12.48
N TRP A 75 0.40 6.37 -13.65
CA TRP A 75 -0.16 5.18 -14.26
C TRP A 75 0.54 4.90 -15.58
N LYS A 76 1.26 3.79 -15.65
CA LYS A 76 1.85 3.27 -16.89
C LYS A 76 1.34 1.84 -17.06
N VAL A 77 0.28 1.71 -17.85
CA VAL A 77 -0.52 0.49 -17.98
C VAL A 77 -0.72 0.14 -19.46
N SER A 78 0.31 0.37 -20.28
CA SER A 78 0.28 0.19 -21.74
C SER A 78 -0.83 0.98 -22.47
N GLN A 79 -1.34 2.07 -21.88
CA GLN A 79 -2.47 2.84 -22.43
C GLN A 79 -2.19 3.46 -23.81
N ASN A 80 -0.92 3.60 -24.19
CA ASN A 80 -0.50 4.12 -25.50
C ASN A 80 -0.42 3.04 -26.59
N GLN A 81 -0.72 1.78 -26.27
CA GLN A 81 -0.69 0.67 -27.22
C GLN A 81 -2.05 0.44 -27.87
N ARG A 82 -2.05 -0.25 -29.02
CA ARG A 82 -3.29 -0.70 -29.67
C ARG A 82 -4.03 -1.69 -28.76
N ARG A 83 -5.37 -1.73 -28.88
CA ARG A 83 -6.25 -2.63 -28.11
C ARG A 83 -5.76 -4.08 -28.08
N ALA A 84 -5.48 -4.69 -29.23
CA ALA A 84 -4.98 -6.06 -29.30
C ALA A 84 -3.68 -6.29 -28.50
N THR A 85 -2.79 -5.28 -28.45
CA THR A 85 -1.57 -5.35 -27.64
C THR A 85 -1.88 -5.29 -26.15
N ARG A 86 -2.83 -4.45 -25.73
CA ARG A 86 -3.29 -4.38 -24.34
C ARG A 86 -3.94 -5.69 -23.90
N GLU A 87 -4.82 -6.26 -24.73
CA GLU A 87 -5.46 -7.57 -24.51
C GLU A 87 -4.41 -8.69 -24.37
N GLY A 88 -3.41 -8.72 -25.25
CA GLY A 88 -2.30 -9.67 -25.17
C GLY A 88 -1.45 -9.52 -23.91
N VAL A 89 -1.19 -8.29 -23.46
CA VAL A 89 -0.47 -8.03 -22.20
C VAL A 89 -1.30 -8.51 -21.00
N ALA A 90 -2.58 -8.18 -20.94
CA ALA A 90 -3.46 -8.62 -19.85
C ALA A 90 -3.57 -10.16 -19.81
N GLY A 91 -3.73 -10.80 -20.98
CA GLY A 91 -3.72 -12.26 -21.09
C GLY A 91 -2.43 -12.88 -20.58
N GLY A 92 -1.28 -12.40 -21.05
CA GLY A 92 0.03 -12.91 -20.62
C GLY A 92 0.30 -12.72 -19.12
N LEU A 93 -0.16 -11.60 -18.53
CA LEU A 93 -0.06 -11.39 -17.08
C LEU A 93 -0.92 -12.41 -16.31
N ARG A 94 -2.16 -12.66 -16.75
CA ARG A 94 -3.02 -13.67 -16.13
C ARG A 94 -2.46 -15.08 -16.22
N GLU A 95 -1.85 -15.44 -17.35
CA GLU A 95 -1.23 -16.74 -17.54
C GLU A 95 0.02 -16.91 -16.67
N ARG A 96 0.84 -15.87 -16.54
CA ARG A 96 2.03 -15.89 -15.68
C ARG A 96 1.66 -16.06 -14.20
N ALA A 97 0.55 -15.46 -13.78
CA ALA A 97 -0.03 -15.59 -12.44
C ALA A 97 0.96 -15.36 -11.28
N GLY A 98 1.93 -14.46 -11.47
CA GLY A 98 2.87 -14.02 -10.43
C GLY A 98 2.22 -13.03 -9.45
N HIS A 99 2.94 -12.74 -8.37
CA HIS A 99 2.51 -11.73 -7.39
C HIS A 99 2.28 -10.36 -8.06
N GLY A 100 1.08 -9.81 -7.92
CA GLY A 100 0.67 -8.53 -8.52
C GLY A 100 0.26 -8.59 -9.99
N ASP A 101 0.35 -9.75 -10.66
CA ASP A 101 0.00 -9.86 -12.08
C ASP A 101 -1.50 -9.73 -12.33
N GLY A 102 -2.32 -10.31 -11.47
CA GLY A 102 -3.77 -10.20 -11.55
C GLY A 102 -4.23 -8.75 -11.44
N ASP A 103 -3.68 -8.01 -10.48
CA ASP A 103 -3.98 -6.59 -10.27
C ASP A 103 -3.53 -5.75 -11.46
N MET A 104 -2.31 -5.99 -11.98
CA MET A 104 -1.82 -5.28 -13.15
C MET A 104 -2.62 -5.62 -14.42
N ALA A 105 -3.07 -6.87 -14.59
CA ALA A 105 -3.93 -7.25 -15.69
C ALA A 105 -5.25 -6.47 -15.64
N ALA A 106 -5.88 -6.38 -14.47
CA ALA A 106 -7.11 -5.60 -14.28
C ALA A 106 -6.91 -4.11 -14.58
N LEU A 107 -5.75 -3.54 -14.23
CA LEU A 107 -5.41 -2.14 -14.54
C LEU A 107 -5.14 -1.91 -16.04
N VAL A 108 -4.51 -2.85 -16.72
CA VAL A 108 -4.32 -2.78 -18.18
C VAL A 108 -5.66 -2.87 -18.90
N GLU A 109 -6.60 -3.65 -18.38
CA GLU A 109 -7.95 -3.80 -18.94
C GLU A 109 -8.86 -2.63 -18.68
N SER A 110 -8.80 -2.02 -17.51
CA SER A 110 -9.57 -0.79 -17.25
C SER A 110 -9.18 0.31 -18.24
N ALA A 111 -7.91 0.32 -18.67
CA ALA A 111 -7.44 1.21 -19.72
C ALA A 111 -7.89 0.82 -21.15
N ILE A 112 -8.60 -0.31 -21.37
CA ILE A 112 -9.18 -0.70 -22.67
C ILE A 112 -10.55 -0.04 -22.87
N GLY A 113 -11.25 0.28 -21.79
CA GLY A 113 -12.55 0.95 -21.80
C GLY A 113 -12.42 2.47 -21.74
N ASP A 114 -12.07 3.07 -22.88
CA ASP A 114 -12.32 4.46 -23.31
C ASP A 114 -12.23 4.52 -24.84
#